data_AF-A0A1V6C0C9-F1
#
_entry.id   AF-A0A1V6C0C9-F1
#
_cell.length_a   1.000
_cell.length_b   1.000
_cell.length_c   1.000
_cell.angle_alpha   90.00
_cell.angle_beta   90.00
_cell.angle_gamma   90.00
#
_symmetry.space_group_name_H-M   'P 1'
#
loop_
_entity.id
_entity.type
_entity.pdbx_description
1 polymer ?
#
loop_
_entity_poly.entity_id
_entity_poly.type
_entity_poly.pdbx_seq_one_letter_code
_entity_poly.pdbx_strand_id
1 'polypeptide(L)'
;MHRSHYLYISLFILSGCSAQDAEPELLVPINFKAAYGLTADVTTKAPIYDINQMEPIQILRSDGIAPDYAAHTAHDLTGTVAADGTVTPSVPQYYDLSGVQANFLAFYPAARTIQNGKANFKITGQEDVTAAQNVYAGSSGSPSAAAFAFRHLLAQVRIQVCAQNASAASSWGTITYLKIQTPTSLDLDLNAWPALSAASSPENESLSTSIGSNASQSITTTYAMAGSLMILNATYPVQVKVKTEKKPR
;
A
#
# COMPACT_ATOMS: atom_id res chain seq x y z
N MET A 1 -59.28 -53.19 56.97
CA MET A 1 -59.76 -51.79 56.81
C MET A 1 -58.55 -50.89 56.66
N HIS A 2 -58.34 -50.38 55.45
CA HIS A 2 -57.27 -49.44 55.07
C HIS A 2 -57.41 -48.11 55.82
N ARG A 3 -56.32 -47.59 56.38
CA ARG A 3 -56.17 -46.18 56.77
C ARG A 3 -54.97 -45.60 56.04
N SER A 4 -55.28 -44.95 54.92
CA SER A 4 -54.35 -44.22 54.05
C SER A 4 -53.59 -43.17 54.85
N HIS A 5 -52.25 -43.20 54.76
CA HIS A 5 -51.40 -42.13 55.23
C HIS A 5 -51.31 -41.08 54.11
N TYR A 6 -51.82 -39.87 54.37
CA TYR A 6 -51.67 -38.74 53.44
C TYR A 6 -50.27 -38.16 53.60
N LEU A 7 -49.45 -38.32 52.56
CA LEU A 7 -48.16 -37.64 52.43
C LEU A 7 -48.40 -36.24 51.84
N TYR A 8 -48.21 -35.20 52.64
CA TYR A 8 -48.18 -33.82 52.15
C TYR A 8 -46.82 -33.54 51.51
N ILE A 9 -46.79 -33.43 50.19
CA ILE A 9 -45.62 -32.95 49.43
C ILE A 9 -45.86 -31.47 49.12
N SER A 10 -45.14 -30.59 49.81
CA SER A 10 -45.05 -29.19 49.43
C SER A 10 -44.03 -29.05 48.30
N LEU A 11 -44.53 -28.81 47.08
CA LEU A 11 -43.71 -28.48 45.91
C LEU A 11 -43.42 -26.98 45.91
N PHE A 12 -42.21 -26.59 46.30
CA PHE A 12 -41.71 -25.24 46.02
C PHE A 12 -41.25 -25.19 44.56
N ILE A 13 -42.06 -24.60 43.69
CA ILE A 13 -41.62 -24.24 42.33
C ILE A 13 -40.78 -22.97 42.48
N LEU A 14 -39.47 -23.13 42.64
CA LEU A 14 -38.54 -22.03 42.42
C LEU A 14 -38.55 -21.75 40.92
N SER A 15 -39.24 -20.68 40.53
CA SER A 15 -39.08 -20.03 39.22
C SER A 15 -37.66 -19.45 39.15
N GLY A 16 -36.68 -20.32 38.94
CA GLY A 16 -35.35 -19.89 38.52
C GLY A 16 -35.50 -19.25 37.16
N CYS A 17 -35.50 -17.92 37.13
CA CYS A 17 -35.14 -17.18 35.94
C CYS A 17 -33.71 -17.62 35.65
N SER A 18 -33.54 -18.61 34.76
CA SER A 18 -32.23 -18.88 34.19
C SER A 18 -31.87 -17.59 33.46
N ALA A 19 -31.02 -16.79 34.09
CA ALA A 19 -30.08 -15.99 33.32
C ALA A 19 -29.38 -17.04 32.45
N GLN A 20 -29.87 -17.16 31.23
CA GLN A 20 -29.14 -17.79 30.16
C GLN A 20 -27.92 -16.89 30.03
N ASP A 21 -26.84 -17.26 30.73
CA ASP A 21 -25.53 -16.70 30.46
C ASP A 21 -25.37 -16.88 28.96
N ALA A 22 -25.48 -15.77 28.23
CA ALA A 22 -25.23 -15.75 26.82
C ALA A 22 -23.83 -16.33 26.67
N GLU A 23 -23.73 -17.50 26.03
CA GLU A 23 -22.46 -18.05 25.60
C GLU A 23 -21.71 -16.89 24.92
N PRO A 24 -20.47 -16.55 25.35
CA PRO A 24 -19.78 -15.39 24.81
C PRO A 24 -19.74 -15.57 23.30
N GLU A 25 -20.37 -14.64 22.57
CA GLU A 25 -20.42 -14.70 21.11
C GLU A 25 -18.99 -14.83 20.60
N LEU A 26 -18.65 -16.01 20.09
CA LEU A 26 -17.29 -16.33 19.67
C LEU A 26 -17.00 -15.52 18.40
N LEU A 27 -16.34 -14.38 18.59
CA LEU A 27 -15.87 -13.54 17.49
C LEU A 27 -14.88 -14.36 16.65
N VAL A 28 -15.22 -14.56 15.38
CA VAL A 28 -14.37 -15.27 14.42
C VAL A 28 -13.29 -14.30 13.91
N PRO A 29 -12.00 -14.55 14.13
CA PRO A 29 -10.93 -13.65 13.70
C PRO A 29 -10.70 -13.71 12.20
N ILE A 30 -10.28 -12.58 11.62
CA ILE A 30 -9.89 -12.45 10.22
C ILE A 30 -8.37 -12.55 10.13
N ASN A 31 -7.90 -13.50 9.32
CA ASN A 31 -6.46 -13.68 9.04
C ASN A 31 -6.06 -12.85 7.83
N PHE A 32 -4.87 -12.24 7.89
CA PHE A 32 -4.34 -11.39 6.82
C PHE A 32 -3.06 -11.98 6.22
N LYS A 33 -2.92 -11.87 4.90
CA LYS A 33 -1.74 -12.27 4.15
C LYS A 33 -1.40 -11.22 3.11
N ALA A 34 -0.13 -11.15 2.71
CA ALA A 34 0.37 -10.28 1.68
C ALA A 34 1.35 -11.02 0.77
N ALA A 35 1.28 -10.72 -0.52
CA ALA A 35 2.25 -11.14 -1.52
C ALA A 35 2.35 -10.08 -2.62
N TYR A 36 3.42 -10.10 -3.41
CA TYR A 36 3.45 -9.37 -4.66
C TYR A 36 2.69 -10.17 -5.73
N GLY A 37 1.78 -9.51 -6.44
CA GLY A 37 1.09 -10.13 -7.57
C GLY A 37 2.08 -10.50 -8.68
N LEU A 38 1.89 -11.66 -9.31
CA LEU A 38 2.60 -12.04 -10.54
C LEU A 38 2.14 -11.13 -11.69
N THR A 39 2.71 -9.93 -11.78
CA THR A 39 2.60 -9.11 -12.98
C THR A 39 3.91 -9.11 -13.73
N ALA A 40 3.86 -9.55 -14.99
CA ALA A 40 4.94 -9.74 -15.93
C ALA A 40 5.61 -8.43 -16.41
N ASP A 41 5.72 -7.42 -15.56
CA ASP A 41 6.28 -6.11 -15.91
C ASP A 41 7.16 -5.56 -14.78
N VAL A 42 8.27 -6.22 -14.44
CA VAL A 42 9.35 -5.56 -13.69
C VAL A 42 10.72 -6.11 -14.11
N THR A 43 11.34 -5.52 -15.14
CA THR A 43 12.82 -5.52 -15.28
C THR A 43 13.44 -4.21 -14.79
N THR A 44 12.69 -3.41 -14.04
CA THR A 44 13.12 -2.11 -13.54
C THR A 44 13.21 -2.11 -12.01
N LYS A 45 13.97 -3.07 -11.41
CA LYS A 45 14.37 -3.18 -9.97
C LYS A 45 13.80 -2.04 -9.09
N ALA A 46 12.61 -2.22 -8.56
CA ALA A 46 11.98 -1.24 -7.69
C ALA A 46 12.77 -1.11 -6.35
N PRO A 47 12.66 0.02 -5.62
CA PRO A 47 13.27 0.20 -4.30
C PRO A 47 12.82 -0.85 -3.28
N ILE A 48 11.58 -1.33 -3.41
CA ILE A 48 11.05 -2.44 -2.62
C ILE A 48 11.08 -3.70 -3.48
N TYR A 49 11.69 -4.76 -2.96
CA TYR A 49 11.81 -6.03 -3.67
C TYR A 49 11.30 -7.22 -2.85
N ASP A 50 11.17 -7.06 -1.52
CA ASP A 50 10.61 -8.05 -0.62
C ASP A 50 9.40 -7.47 0.13
N ILE A 51 8.39 -8.32 0.36
CA ILE A 51 7.10 -7.89 0.91
C ILE A 51 7.21 -7.32 2.35
N ASN A 52 8.22 -7.76 3.11
CA ASN A 52 8.46 -7.34 4.49
C ASN A 52 9.20 -5.99 4.63
N GLN A 53 9.49 -5.32 3.52
CA GLN A 53 10.08 -3.98 3.53
C GLN A 53 9.00 -2.88 3.59
N MET A 54 7.72 -3.25 3.45
CA MET A 54 6.59 -2.35 3.60
C MET A 54 6.20 -2.26 5.09
N GLU A 55 6.79 -1.31 5.81
CA GLU A 55 6.57 -1.16 7.25
C GLU A 55 6.17 0.28 7.62
N PRO A 56 4.96 0.50 8.15
CA PRO A 56 3.78 -0.35 8.09
C PRO A 56 2.93 -0.10 6.83
N ILE A 57 2.17 -1.11 6.39
CA ILE A 57 1.09 -0.89 5.41
C ILE A 57 -0.10 -0.19 6.09
N GLN A 58 -0.85 0.61 5.34
CA GLN A 58 -2.14 1.16 5.77
C GLN A 58 -3.28 0.33 5.20
N ILE A 59 -4.29 0.02 6.01
CA ILE A 59 -5.41 -0.84 5.65
C ILE A 59 -6.73 -0.09 5.92
N LEU A 60 -7.65 -0.19 4.98
CA LEU A 60 -9.03 0.26 5.08
C LEU A 60 -9.96 -0.94 5.11
N ARG A 61 -11.06 -0.84 5.84
CA ARG A 61 -12.13 -1.85 5.91
C ARG A 61 -13.43 -1.27 5.36
N SER A 62 -14.12 -2.04 4.54
CA SER A 62 -15.48 -1.72 4.10
C SER A 62 -16.35 -2.96 4.19
N ASP A 63 -17.45 -2.86 4.94
CA ASP A 63 -18.34 -3.98 5.18
C ASP A 63 -19.54 -3.94 4.21
N GLY A 64 -19.94 -5.13 3.72
CA GLY A 64 -21.05 -5.30 2.80
C GLY A 64 -20.66 -5.86 1.42
N ILE A 65 -21.65 -5.99 0.54
CA ILE A 65 -21.51 -6.63 -0.78
C ILE A 65 -20.71 -5.77 -1.76
N ALA A 66 -20.92 -4.45 -1.71
CA ALA A 66 -20.25 -3.48 -2.57
C ALA A 66 -19.36 -2.61 -1.67
N PRO A 67 -18.04 -2.88 -1.61
CA PRO A 67 -17.15 -2.08 -0.80
C PRO A 67 -17.10 -0.65 -1.34
N ASP A 68 -17.25 0.31 -0.43
CA ASP A 68 -17.08 1.73 -0.71
C ASP A 68 -16.18 2.35 0.36
N TYR A 69 -15.14 3.03 -0.10
CA TYR A 69 -14.15 3.69 0.71
C TYR A 69 -14.31 5.23 0.71
N ALA A 70 -15.36 5.78 0.07
CA ALA A 70 -15.53 7.22 -0.13
C ALA A 70 -15.57 8.03 1.17
N ALA A 71 -16.15 7.47 2.24
CA ALA A 71 -16.34 8.13 3.53
C ALA A 71 -15.09 8.12 4.43
N HIS A 72 -14.03 7.39 4.07
CA HIS A 72 -12.82 7.32 4.89
C HIS A 72 -12.08 8.66 4.88
N THR A 73 -11.59 9.05 6.06
CA THR A 73 -10.75 10.24 6.27
C THR A 73 -9.38 9.89 6.85
N ALA A 74 -9.19 8.63 7.23
CA ALA A 74 -7.96 8.05 7.74
C ALA A 74 -7.94 6.54 7.44
N HIS A 75 -6.82 5.88 7.70
CA HIS A 75 -6.75 4.42 7.69
C HIS A 75 -7.42 3.87 8.95
N ASP A 76 -8.03 2.68 8.87
CA ASP A 76 -8.68 2.06 10.03
C ASP A 76 -7.67 1.32 10.90
N LEU A 77 -6.65 0.75 10.26
CA LEU A 77 -5.56 0.06 10.93
C LEU A 77 -4.28 0.07 10.08
N THR A 78 -3.16 -0.13 10.75
CA THR A 78 -1.89 -0.47 10.10
C THR A 78 -1.61 -1.97 10.18
N GLY A 79 -0.70 -2.46 9.33
CA GLY A 79 -0.23 -3.84 9.36
C GLY A 79 1.28 -3.94 9.22
N THR A 80 1.89 -4.86 9.98
CA THR A 80 3.29 -5.29 9.81
C THR A 80 3.31 -6.53 8.93
N VAL A 81 4.17 -6.56 7.91
CA VAL A 81 4.28 -7.68 6.98
C VAL A 81 5.53 -8.50 7.27
N ALA A 82 5.35 -9.77 7.63
CA ALA A 82 6.46 -10.70 7.82
C ALA A 82 6.99 -11.23 6.47
N ALA A 83 8.20 -11.79 6.49
CA ALA A 83 8.87 -12.30 5.27
C ALA A 83 8.10 -13.46 4.61
N ASP A 84 7.30 -14.20 5.36
CA ASP A 84 6.44 -15.28 4.86
C ASP A 84 5.09 -14.76 4.29
N GLY A 85 4.90 -13.44 4.27
CA GLY A 85 3.67 -12.79 3.85
C GLY A 85 2.59 -12.73 4.91
N THR A 86 2.81 -13.20 6.13
CA THR A 86 1.85 -13.03 7.23
C THR A 86 1.73 -11.54 7.56
N VAL A 87 0.50 -11.03 7.64
CA VAL A 87 0.24 -9.64 8.04
C VAL A 87 -0.32 -9.63 9.44
N THR A 88 0.36 -8.91 10.34
CA THR A 88 -0.11 -8.69 11.71
C THR A 88 -0.78 -7.31 11.77
N PRO A 89 -2.11 -7.23 11.91
CA PRO A 89 -2.78 -5.95 12.05
C PRO A 89 -2.47 -5.33 13.42
N SER A 90 -2.38 -4.00 13.47
CA SER A 90 -2.22 -3.23 14.72
C SER A 90 -3.35 -3.45 15.72
N VAL A 91 -4.55 -3.79 15.22
CA VAL A 91 -5.69 -4.24 16.02
C VAL A 91 -6.32 -5.46 15.35
N PRO A 92 -6.52 -6.58 16.07
CA PRO A 92 -7.19 -7.76 15.53
C PRO A 92 -8.56 -7.43 14.92
N GLN A 93 -8.86 -8.02 13.77
CA GLN A 93 -10.15 -7.84 13.09
C GLN A 93 -10.97 -9.11 13.22
N TYR A 94 -12.29 -8.93 13.34
CA TYR A 94 -13.26 -10.00 13.48
C TYR A 94 -14.41 -9.80 12.49
N TYR A 95 -15.02 -10.91 12.08
CA TYR A 95 -16.24 -10.87 11.29
C TYR A 95 -17.40 -10.30 12.07
N ASP A 96 -18.28 -9.61 11.37
CA ASP A 96 -19.54 -9.17 11.92
C ASP A 96 -20.44 -10.38 12.27
N LEU A 97 -21.12 -10.28 13.41
CA LEU A 97 -21.95 -11.36 13.96
C LEU A 97 -23.23 -11.58 13.15
N SER A 98 -23.74 -10.55 12.47
CA SER A 98 -24.90 -10.66 11.58
C SER A 98 -24.55 -11.28 10.22
N GLY A 99 -23.28 -11.65 9.98
CA GLY A 99 -22.84 -12.29 8.76
C GLY A 99 -22.59 -11.32 7.61
N VAL A 100 -22.46 -10.03 7.89
CA VAL A 100 -22.05 -9.03 6.91
C VAL A 100 -20.64 -9.35 6.40
N GLN A 101 -20.43 -9.13 5.11
CA GLN A 101 -19.16 -9.39 4.46
C GLN A 101 -18.11 -8.36 4.86
N ALA A 102 -16.87 -8.79 5.04
CA ALA A 102 -15.74 -7.91 5.31
C ALA A 102 -14.87 -7.77 4.05
N ASN A 103 -14.56 -6.53 3.68
CA ASN A 103 -13.63 -6.22 2.59
C ASN A 103 -12.51 -5.34 3.10
N PHE A 104 -11.33 -5.50 2.49
CA PHE A 104 -10.14 -4.74 2.88
C PHE A 104 -9.37 -4.25 1.67
N LEU A 105 -8.78 -3.07 1.78
CA LEU A 105 -7.83 -2.53 0.82
C LEU A 105 -6.57 -2.11 1.58
N ALA A 106 -5.40 -2.28 0.97
CA ALA A 106 -4.14 -1.90 1.61
C ALA A 106 -3.17 -1.21 0.65
N PHE A 107 -2.38 -0.28 1.17
CA PHE A 107 -1.36 0.44 0.41
C PHE A 107 -0.16 0.84 1.28
N TYR A 108 0.95 1.15 0.61
CA TYR A 108 2.20 1.63 1.17
C TYR A 108 2.84 2.65 0.21
N PRO A 109 3.57 3.68 0.67
CA PRO A 109 3.79 4.08 2.07
C PRO A 109 2.53 4.67 2.70
N ALA A 110 2.67 5.33 3.86
CA ALA A 110 1.57 6.08 4.45
C ALA A 110 1.11 7.20 3.50
N ALA A 111 -0.20 7.29 3.27
CA ALA A 111 -0.80 8.41 2.55
C ALA A 111 -0.68 9.70 3.38
N ARG A 112 -0.48 10.82 2.69
CA ARG A 112 -0.50 12.17 3.27
C ARG A 112 -1.92 12.53 3.73
N THR A 113 -2.92 12.21 2.93
CA THR A 113 -4.34 12.40 3.26
C THR A 113 -5.18 11.27 2.66
N ILE A 114 -6.33 11.01 3.28
CA ILE A 114 -7.38 10.14 2.74
C ILE A 114 -8.66 10.95 2.76
N GLN A 115 -9.31 11.09 1.61
CA GLN A 115 -10.57 11.84 1.51
C GLN A 115 -11.27 11.52 0.19
N ASN A 116 -12.61 11.48 0.19
CA ASN A 116 -13.43 11.34 -1.02
C ASN A 116 -13.04 10.13 -1.88
N GLY A 117 -12.76 8.99 -1.23
CA GLY A 117 -12.38 7.75 -1.90
C GLY A 117 -10.98 7.77 -2.53
N LYS A 118 -10.11 8.70 -2.09
CA LYS A 118 -8.74 8.80 -2.57
C LYS A 118 -7.73 8.81 -1.43
N ALA A 119 -6.61 8.13 -1.63
CA ALA A 119 -5.40 8.29 -0.83
C ALA A 119 -4.39 9.12 -1.62
N ASN A 120 -3.92 10.23 -1.04
CA ASN A 120 -2.95 11.11 -1.67
C ASN A 120 -1.53 10.82 -1.15
N PHE A 121 -0.55 10.77 -2.04
CA PHE A 121 0.86 10.55 -1.73
C PHE A 121 1.71 11.71 -2.20
N LYS A 122 2.82 11.95 -1.49
CA LYS A 122 3.91 12.81 -1.94
C LYS A 122 5.13 11.94 -2.24
N ILE A 123 5.67 12.07 -3.44
CA ILE A 123 6.92 11.41 -3.83
C ILE A 123 8.07 12.42 -3.96
N THR A 124 9.24 12.00 -3.52
CA THR A 124 10.56 12.63 -3.72
C THR A 124 11.37 11.93 -4.81
N GLY A 125 10.85 10.80 -5.32
CA GLY A 125 11.47 10.00 -6.36
C GLY A 125 12.22 8.78 -5.84
N GLN A 126 12.15 8.53 -4.53
CA GLN A 126 12.72 7.34 -3.87
C GLN A 126 11.64 6.38 -3.38
N GLU A 127 10.44 6.89 -3.13
CA GLU A 127 9.31 6.12 -2.65
C GLU A 127 8.80 5.20 -3.75
N ASP A 128 8.40 4.02 -3.32
CA ASP A 128 7.79 3.02 -4.17
C ASP A 128 6.36 2.80 -3.68
N VAL A 129 5.43 3.51 -4.30
CA VAL A 129 4.02 3.43 -3.91
C VAL A 129 3.46 2.12 -4.45
N THR A 130 2.96 1.29 -3.53
CA THR A 130 2.34 0.01 -3.83
C THR A 130 0.94 -0.06 -3.23
N ALA A 131 0.04 -0.78 -3.89
CA ALA A 131 -1.27 -1.07 -3.32
C ALA A 131 -1.77 -2.43 -3.77
N ALA A 132 -2.65 -3.01 -2.96
CA ALA A 132 -3.43 -4.19 -3.29
C ALA A 132 -4.83 -3.77 -3.76
N GLN A 133 -5.42 -4.59 -4.63
CA GLN A 133 -6.84 -4.47 -4.94
C GLN A 133 -7.67 -4.71 -3.66
N ASN A 134 -8.89 -4.18 -3.62
CA ASN A 134 -9.89 -4.63 -2.66
C ASN A 134 -9.97 -6.16 -2.59
N VAL A 135 -9.88 -6.71 -1.38
CA VAL A 135 -9.94 -8.12 -1.07
C VAL A 135 -11.22 -8.43 -0.30
N TYR A 136 -11.94 -9.45 -0.77
CA TYR A 136 -13.07 -10.03 -0.07
C TYR A 136 -12.59 -11.06 0.95
N ALA A 137 -12.83 -10.83 2.24
CA ALA A 137 -12.46 -11.73 3.33
C ALA A 137 -13.60 -12.68 3.75
N GLY A 138 -14.76 -12.65 3.09
CA GLY A 138 -15.89 -13.49 3.49
C GLY A 138 -16.75 -12.86 4.58
N SER A 139 -17.49 -13.71 5.28
CA SER A 139 -18.31 -13.36 6.45
C SER A 139 -18.18 -14.42 7.54
N SER A 140 -18.80 -14.21 8.71
CA SER A 140 -18.73 -15.17 9.82
C SER A 140 -19.21 -16.59 9.44
N GLY A 141 -20.17 -16.72 8.52
CA GLY A 141 -20.66 -18.00 8.03
C GLY A 141 -19.83 -18.64 6.91
N SER A 142 -18.95 -17.87 6.26
CA SER A 142 -18.06 -18.34 5.20
C SER A 142 -16.76 -17.54 5.22
N PRO A 143 -15.88 -17.80 6.20
CA PRO A 143 -14.67 -17.00 6.42
C PRO A 143 -13.58 -17.32 5.37
N SER A 144 -12.83 -16.29 5.00
CA SER A 144 -11.66 -16.36 4.12
C SER A 144 -10.56 -15.41 4.61
N ALA A 145 -9.30 -15.75 4.33
CA ALA A 145 -8.21 -14.83 4.62
C ALA A 145 -8.30 -13.57 3.75
N ALA A 146 -8.01 -12.41 4.33
CA ALA A 146 -7.74 -11.18 3.60
C ALA A 146 -6.33 -11.25 2.99
N ALA A 147 -6.22 -11.75 1.76
CA ALA A 147 -4.97 -11.89 1.02
C ALA A 147 -4.69 -10.71 0.07
N PHE A 148 -3.84 -9.78 0.50
CA PHE A 148 -3.39 -8.63 -0.28
C PHE A 148 -2.38 -9.02 -1.36
N ALA A 149 -2.69 -8.72 -2.62
CA ALA A 149 -1.76 -8.84 -3.74
C ALA A 149 -1.23 -7.45 -4.14
N PHE A 150 -0.10 -7.04 -3.57
CA PHE A 150 0.50 -5.74 -3.82
C PHE A 150 1.13 -5.66 -5.21
N ARG A 151 1.15 -4.43 -5.75
CA ARG A 151 1.79 -4.10 -7.03
C ARG A 151 2.46 -2.73 -6.94
N HIS A 152 3.58 -2.58 -7.62
CA HIS A 152 4.23 -1.27 -7.81
C HIS A 152 3.38 -0.41 -8.75
N LEU A 153 3.10 0.84 -8.34
CA LEU A 153 2.26 1.77 -9.09
C LEU A 153 3.05 2.89 -9.76
N LEU A 154 4.36 2.97 -9.50
CA LEU A 154 5.29 3.92 -10.11
C LEU A 154 6.23 3.21 -11.07
N ALA A 155 6.72 3.96 -12.06
CA ALA A 155 7.76 3.49 -12.97
C ALA A 155 9.13 3.91 -12.46
N GLN A 156 10.09 2.98 -12.47
CA GLN A 156 11.48 3.34 -12.23
C GLN A 156 12.17 3.79 -13.53
N VAL A 157 12.54 5.06 -13.58
CA VAL A 157 13.41 5.61 -14.62
C VAL A 157 14.86 5.49 -14.19
N ARG A 158 15.69 4.87 -15.03
CA ARG A 158 17.15 4.78 -14.84
C ARG A 158 17.86 5.59 -15.90
N ILE A 159 18.81 6.43 -15.51
CA ILE A 159 19.53 7.30 -16.43
C ILE A 159 20.99 6.85 -16.54
N GLN A 160 21.41 6.37 -17.70
CA GLN A 160 22.82 6.11 -17.98
C GLN A 160 23.41 7.23 -18.81
N VAL A 161 24.69 7.53 -18.58
CA VAL A 161 25.41 8.60 -19.29
C VAL A 161 26.68 8.05 -19.92
N CYS A 162 26.97 8.51 -21.13
CA CYS A 162 28.23 8.28 -21.83
C CYS A 162 28.51 9.46 -22.76
N ALA A 163 29.78 9.76 -23.00
CA ALA A 163 30.23 10.63 -24.07
C ALA A 163 30.50 9.82 -25.33
N GLN A 164 30.27 10.41 -26.49
CA GLN A 164 30.59 9.79 -27.79
C GLN A 164 32.09 9.50 -27.94
N ASN A 165 32.95 10.36 -27.38
CA ASN A 165 34.40 10.23 -27.40
C ASN A 165 35.05 11.06 -26.26
N ALA A 166 36.36 10.93 -26.08
CA ALA A 166 37.10 11.62 -25.03
C ALA A 166 37.08 13.17 -25.16
N SER A 167 37.01 13.69 -26.39
CA SER A 167 36.92 15.14 -26.64
C SER A 167 35.57 15.70 -26.18
N ALA A 168 34.48 14.97 -26.45
CA ALA A 168 33.16 15.30 -25.92
C ALA A 168 33.16 15.26 -24.40
N ALA A 169 33.63 14.17 -23.77
CA ALA A 169 33.73 14.07 -22.31
C ALA A 169 34.45 15.29 -21.70
N SER A 170 35.57 15.71 -22.31
CA SER A 170 36.35 16.87 -21.86
C SER A 170 35.62 18.21 -22.05
N SER A 171 34.84 18.34 -23.13
CA SER A 171 34.06 19.54 -23.45
C SER A 171 32.88 19.74 -22.51
N TRP A 172 32.20 18.66 -22.11
CA TRP A 172 31.09 18.70 -21.17
C TRP A 172 31.58 18.80 -19.70
N GLY A 173 32.72 18.19 -19.37
CA GLY A 173 33.21 18.11 -17.99
C GLY A 173 32.39 17.14 -17.15
N THR A 174 32.25 17.40 -15.85
CA THR A 174 31.43 16.55 -14.97
C THR A 174 29.96 16.93 -15.01
N ILE A 175 29.07 15.95 -14.85
CA ILE A 175 27.65 16.19 -14.55
C ILE A 175 27.54 16.63 -13.09
N THR A 176 26.78 17.70 -12.87
CA THR A 176 26.53 18.30 -11.55
C THR A 176 25.09 18.10 -11.06
N TYR A 177 24.13 17.91 -11.98
CA TYR A 177 22.84 17.33 -11.66
C TYR A 177 22.15 16.75 -12.90
N LEU A 178 21.25 15.81 -12.64
CA LEU A 178 20.21 15.35 -13.56
C LEU A 178 18.86 15.48 -12.84
N LYS A 179 17.88 16.12 -13.49
CA LYS A 179 16.54 16.29 -12.92
C LYS A 179 15.45 15.92 -13.90
N ILE A 180 14.37 15.33 -13.40
CA ILE A 180 13.14 15.08 -14.15
C ILE A 180 12.02 15.91 -13.52
N GLN A 181 11.29 16.65 -14.35
CA GLN A 181 10.10 17.37 -13.90
C GLN A 181 8.89 16.43 -13.96
N THR A 182 8.20 16.24 -12.84
CA THR A 182 7.09 15.30 -12.73
C THR A 182 6.08 15.74 -11.66
N PRO A 183 4.80 15.36 -11.76
CA PRO A 183 3.89 15.47 -10.63
C PRO A 183 4.39 14.61 -9.46
N THR A 184 4.40 15.22 -8.29
CA THR A 184 4.86 14.62 -7.04
C THR A 184 3.73 14.40 -6.04
N SER A 185 2.59 15.07 -6.23
CA SER A 185 1.34 14.79 -5.51
C SER A 185 0.49 13.86 -6.36
N LEU A 186 0.22 12.65 -5.86
CA LEU A 186 -0.40 11.55 -6.60
C LEU A 186 -1.61 11.01 -5.85
N ASP A 187 -2.70 10.76 -6.56
CA ASP A 187 -3.92 10.16 -6.00
C ASP A 187 -4.03 8.68 -6.41
N LEU A 188 -4.25 7.81 -5.42
CA LEU A 188 -4.77 6.45 -5.60
C LEU A 188 -6.28 6.47 -5.41
N ASP A 189 -7.03 5.96 -6.39
CA ASP A 189 -8.47 5.71 -6.25
C ASP A 189 -8.69 4.45 -5.42
N LEU A 190 -9.41 4.58 -4.31
CA LEU A 190 -9.67 3.50 -3.35
C LEU A 190 -10.86 2.62 -3.77
N ASN A 191 -11.67 3.08 -4.72
CA ASN A 191 -12.87 2.39 -5.20
C ASN A 191 -12.68 1.76 -6.58
N ALA A 192 -11.48 1.81 -7.14
CA ALA A 192 -11.15 1.30 -8.47
C ALA A 192 -9.99 0.31 -8.43
N TRP A 193 -9.63 -0.22 -9.60
CA TRP A 193 -8.40 -0.98 -9.75
C TRP A 193 -7.19 -0.12 -9.37
N PRO A 194 -6.22 -0.62 -8.57
CA PRO A 194 -5.11 0.19 -8.11
C PRO A 194 -4.31 0.82 -9.26
N ALA A 195 -4.35 2.14 -9.32
CA ALA A 195 -3.60 2.97 -10.25
C ALA A 195 -3.38 4.35 -9.63
N LEU A 196 -2.23 4.95 -9.92
CA LEU A 196 -1.95 6.32 -9.53
C LEU A 196 -2.30 7.29 -10.66
N SER A 197 -2.70 8.48 -10.27
CA SER A 197 -2.88 9.64 -11.14
C SER A 197 -2.24 10.86 -10.50
N ALA A 198 -1.93 11.88 -11.30
CA ALA A 198 -1.58 13.17 -10.71
C ALA A 198 -2.79 13.71 -9.94
N ALA A 199 -2.55 14.27 -8.75
CA ALA A 199 -3.61 14.89 -7.97
C ALA A 199 -4.31 16.01 -8.77
N SER A 200 -5.58 16.28 -8.45
CA SER A 200 -6.37 17.31 -9.14
C SER A 200 -5.72 18.69 -9.13
N SER A 201 -5.00 19.00 -8.04
CA SER A 201 -4.06 20.13 -7.94
C SER A 201 -2.64 19.59 -7.83
N PRO A 202 -1.95 19.32 -8.96
CA PRO A 202 -0.68 18.61 -8.94
C PRO A 202 0.46 19.51 -8.45
N GLU A 203 1.26 19.00 -7.52
CA GLU A 203 2.55 19.59 -7.16
C GLU A 203 3.60 19.12 -8.16
N ASN A 204 4.08 20.01 -9.03
CA ASN A 204 5.11 19.69 -10.03
C ASN A 204 6.49 20.09 -9.53
N GLU A 205 7.41 19.14 -9.43
CA GLU A 205 8.76 19.39 -8.95
C GLU A 205 9.82 18.80 -9.90
N SER A 206 11.03 19.36 -9.84
CA SER A 206 12.20 18.82 -10.53
C SER A 206 12.98 17.92 -9.58
N LEU A 207 12.64 16.64 -9.58
CA LEU A 207 13.30 15.61 -8.77
C LEU A 207 14.70 15.34 -9.29
N SER A 208 15.69 15.30 -8.40
CA SER A 208 17.07 15.00 -8.78
C SER A 208 17.29 13.50 -8.75
N THR A 209 17.98 12.94 -9.74
CA THR A 209 18.51 11.57 -9.60
C THR A 209 19.49 11.52 -8.42
N SER A 210 19.98 10.35 -8.03
CA SER A 210 20.97 10.20 -6.94
C SER A 210 22.32 10.93 -7.14
N ILE A 211 22.49 11.69 -8.23
CA ILE A 211 23.54 12.71 -8.42
C ILE A 211 23.15 14.06 -7.77
N GLY A 212 21.93 14.20 -7.24
CA GLY A 212 21.48 15.35 -6.46
C GLY A 212 22.16 15.43 -5.10
N SER A 213 22.31 16.67 -4.59
CA SER A 213 22.98 17.02 -3.32
C SER A 213 24.51 17.11 -3.37
N ASN A 214 25.06 17.75 -4.41
CA ASN A 214 26.50 18.03 -4.59
C ASN A 214 27.38 16.83 -5.02
N ALA A 215 26.78 15.72 -5.44
CA ALA A 215 27.53 14.65 -6.10
C ALA A 215 27.86 15.08 -7.55
N SER A 216 29.10 14.87 -7.98
CA SER A 216 29.51 15.04 -9.37
C SER A 216 29.84 13.71 -9.99
N GLN A 217 29.51 13.55 -11.28
CA GLN A 217 29.85 12.35 -12.04
C GLN A 217 30.70 12.71 -13.25
N SER A 218 31.87 12.08 -13.35
CA SER A 218 32.69 12.15 -14.55
C SER A 218 31.99 11.46 -15.72
N ILE A 219 31.97 12.15 -16.86
CA ILE A 219 31.48 11.56 -18.11
C ILE A 219 32.66 10.83 -18.76
N THR A 220 32.45 9.58 -19.15
CA THR A 220 33.44 8.77 -19.88
C THR A 220 32.83 8.22 -21.17
N THR A 221 33.62 7.53 -21.97
CA THR A 221 33.14 6.83 -23.19
C THR A 221 32.45 5.51 -22.88
N THR A 222 32.30 5.14 -21.61
CA THR A 222 31.59 3.95 -21.17
C THR A 222 30.31 4.37 -20.44
N TYR A 223 29.23 3.64 -20.68
CA TYR A 223 27.98 3.86 -19.95
C TYR A 223 28.20 3.73 -18.45
N ALA A 224 27.85 4.79 -17.73
CA ALA A 224 27.87 4.80 -16.29
C ALA A 224 26.46 5.10 -15.75
N MET A 225 26.11 4.46 -14.63
CA MET A 225 24.83 4.70 -13.99
C MET A 225 24.81 6.11 -13.40
N ALA A 226 23.79 6.89 -13.73
CA ALA A 226 23.62 8.29 -13.32
C ALA A 226 22.39 8.50 -12.43
N GLY A 227 22.01 7.42 -11.72
CA GLY A 227 20.90 7.36 -10.78
C GLY A 227 19.58 6.89 -11.36
N SER A 228 18.60 6.81 -10.47
CA SER A 228 17.23 6.37 -10.75
C SER A 228 16.21 7.21 -10.01
N LEU A 229 14.98 7.22 -10.53
CA LEU A 229 13.83 7.89 -9.93
C LEU A 229 12.57 7.03 -10.08
N MET A 230 11.76 6.95 -9.02
CA MET A 230 10.40 6.43 -9.06
C MET A 230 9.44 7.58 -9.38
N ILE A 231 8.75 7.51 -10.52
CA ILE A 231 7.84 8.58 -10.95
C ILE A 231 6.53 7.98 -11.48
N LEU A 232 5.47 8.79 -11.50
CA LEU A 232 4.24 8.42 -12.20
C LEU A 232 4.59 8.09 -13.66
N ASN A 233 4.04 6.98 -14.18
CA ASN A 233 4.39 6.45 -15.50
C ASN A 233 4.50 7.57 -16.54
N ALA A 234 5.72 7.80 -17.01
CA ALA A 234 6.00 9.00 -17.78
C ALA A 234 5.55 8.81 -19.23
N THR A 235 4.88 9.81 -19.77
CA THR A 235 4.67 9.89 -21.22
C THR A 235 6.04 10.00 -21.88
N TYR A 236 6.36 9.05 -22.76
CA TYR A 236 7.59 9.10 -23.54
C TYR A 236 7.45 10.15 -24.66
N PRO A 237 8.51 10.96 -24.92
CA PRO A 237 9.83 10.93 -24.29
C PRO A 237 9.90 11.64 -22.92
N VAL A 238 10.64 11.05 -21.98
CA VAL A 238 10.94 11.66 -20.67
C VAL A 238 11.93 12.81 -20.84
N GLN A 239 11.59 14.00 -20.37
CA GLN A 239 12.49 15.16 -20.43
C GLN A 239 13.43 15.20 -19.22
N VAL A 240 14.74 15.18 -19.49
CA VAL A 240 15.79 15.25 -18.47
C VAL A 240 16.53 16.59 -18.56
N LYS A 241 16.52 17.35 -17.47
CA LYS A 241 17.33 18.56 -17.31
C LYS A 241 18.73 18.16 -16.82
N VAL A 242 19.74 18.48 -17.61
CA VAL A 242 21.15 18.19 -17.33
C VAL A 242 21.89 19.48 -17.02
N LYS A 243 22.72 19.49 -15.98
CA LYS A 243 23.74 20.53 -15.80
C LYS A 243 25.11 19.92 -15.70
N THR A 244 26.02 20.44 -16.49
CA THR A 244 27.43 20.07 -16.49
C THR A 244 28.29 21.23 -15.98
N GLU A 245 29.50 20.89 -15.55
CA GLU A 245 30.52 21.85 -15.11
C GLU A 245 30.82 22.88 -16.19
N LYS A 246 31.01 22.41 -17.43
CA LYS A 246 31.27 23.26 -18.57
C LYS A 246 29.98 23.44 -19.36
N LYS A 247 29.71 24.67 -19.76
CA LYS A 247 28.67 24.96 -20.76
C LYS A 247 29.24 24.54 -22.11
N PRO A 248 28.69 23.52 -22.78
CA PRO A 248 29.18 23.14 -24.10
C PRO A 248 29.06 24.37 -25.02
N ARG A 249 30.15 24.69 -25.71
CA ARG A 249 30.18 25.74 -26.74
C ARG A 249 29.52 25.26 -28.02
#